data_AF-A0A0M3IZR4-F1
#
_entry.id   AF-A0A0M3IZR4-F1
#
_cell.length_a   1.000
_cell.length_b   1.000
_cell.length_c   1.000
_cell.angle_alpha   90.00
_cell.angle_beta   90.00
_cell.angle_gamma   90.00
#
_symmetry.space_group_name_H-M   'P 1'
#
loop_
_entity.id
_entity.type
_entity.pdbx_description
1 polymer ?
#
loop_
_entity_poly.entity_id
_entity_poly.type
_entity_poly.pdbx_seq_one_letter_code
_entity_poly.pdbx_strand_id
1 'polypeptide(L)' 'MSFNFRFYYENEEIFTKSQLHELRKTSLSRILCDSGDNIKFVPKHAFQQSDIEDVLSCEQIAAPDWRVWKETI' A
#
# COMPACT_ATOMS: atom_id res chain seq x y z
N MET A 1 13.10 -25.07 12.97
CA MET A 1 13.41 -24.41 11.69
C MET A 1 13.16 -22.92 11.89
N SER A 2 14.19 -22.12 12.20
CA SER A 2 14.03 -20.66 12.35
C SER A 2 14.25 -20.01 11.01
N PHE A 3 13.18 -19.48 10.41
CA PHE A 3 13.30 -18.49 9.36
C PHE A 3 13.69 -17.16 10.03
N ASN A 4 14.99 -16.85 10.05
CA ASN A 4 15.44 -15.54 10.52
C ASN A 4 15.28 -14.53 9.39
N PHE A 5 14.09 -13.94 9.29
CA PHE A 5 13.84 -12.80 8.42
C PHE A 5 14.21 -11.52 9.16
N ARG A 6 15.52 -11.24 9.32
CA ARG A 6 16.01 -10.06 10.05
C ARG A 6 15.32 -8.76 9.64
N PHE A 7 15.02 -8.61 8.35
CA PHE A 7 14.42 -7.41 7.76
C PHE A 7 12.95 -7.58 7.36
N TYR A 8 12.21 -8.51 7.96
CA TYR A 8 10.77 -8.54 7.77
C TYR A 8 10.15 -7.22 8.23
N TYR A 9 9.29 -6.63 7.40
CA TYR A 9 8.85 -5.24 7.55
C TYR A 9 8.09 -4.94 8.86
N GLU A 10 7.50 -5.95 9.51
CA GLU A 10 6.82 -5.77 10.79
C GLU A 10 7.70 -6.08 12.00
N ASN A 11 8.95 -6.49 11.79
CA ASN A 11 9.89 -6.61 12.90
C ASN A 11 10.08 -5.25 13.56
N GLU A 12 10.25 -5.27 14.88
CA GLU A 12 10.65 -4.09 15.63
C GLU A 12 11.96 -3.52 15.05
N GLU A 13 12.14 -2.21 15.18
CA GLU A 13 13.33 -1.46 14.73
C GLU A 13 13.53 -1.34 13.20
N ILE A 14 12.74 -2.01 12.35
CA ILE A 14 12.83 -1.85 10.88
C ILE A 14 12.15 -0.56 10.41
N PHE A 15 10.93 -0.32 10.87
CA PHE A 15 10.17 0.90 10.60
C PHE A 15 9.69 1.51 11.91
N THR A 16 9.58 2.84 11.93
CA THR A 16 8.87 3.54 13.01
C THR A 16 7.37 3.19 12.98
N LYS A 17 6.67 3.40 14.09
CA LYS A 17 5.22 3.13 14.18
C LYS A 17 4.41 3.93 13.15
N SER A 18 4.81 5.17 12.85
CA SER A 18 4.16 6.00 11.83
C SER A 18 4.40 5.45 10.42
N GLN A 19 5.64 5.08 10.10
CA GLN A 19 5.98 4.45 8.82
C GLN A 19 5.21 3.13 8.61
N LEU A 20 5.17 2.26 9.62
CA LEU A 20 4.42 0.99 9.54
C LEU A 20 2.91 1.22 9.37
N HIS A 21 2.35 2.24 10.01
CA HIS A 21 0.95 2.63 9.83
C HIS A 21 0.65 3.03 8.37
N GLU A 22 1.53 3.83 7.76
CA GLU A 22 1.39 4.23 6.35
C GLU A 22 1.59 3.05 5.39
N LEU A 23 2.58 2.18 5.64
CA LEU A 23 2.79 0.97 4.81
C LEU A 23 1.55 0.08 4.77
N ARG A 24 0.82 -0.07 5.88
CA ARG A 24 -0.41 -0.86 5.96
C ARG A 24 -1.58 -0.31 5.13
N LYS A 25 -1.51 0.94 4.67
CA LYS A 25 -2.50 1.50 3.73
C LYS A 25 -2.25 1.03 2.29
N THR A 26 -1.07 0.48 2.00
CA THR A 26 -0.73 -0.01 0.66
C THR A 26 -1.66 -1.15 0.25
N SER A 27 -2.12 -1.11 -0.98
CA SER A 27 -2.87 -2.19 -1.63
C SER A 27 -2.37 -2.38 -3.05
N LEU A 28 -2.55 -3.57 -3.63
CA LEU A 28 -2.23 -3.78 -5.04
C LEU A 28 -3.05 -2.85 -5.95
N SER A 29 -4.31 -2.59 -5.60
CA SER A 29 -5.16 -1.61 -6.28
C SER A 29 -4.52 -0.21 -6.29
N ARG A 30 -3.90 0.22 -5.18
CA ARG A 30 -3.18 1.49 -5.12
C ARG A 30 -1.95 1.49 -6.03
N ILE A 31 -1.17 0.41 -6.00
CA ILE A 31 0.05 0.28 -6.84
C ILE A 31 -0.31 0.39 -8.33
N LEU A 32 -1.42 -0.24 -8.75
CA LEU A 32 -1.93 -0.15 -10.11
C LEU A 32 -2.35 1.27 -10.48
N CYS A 33 -3.02 1.99 -9.58
CA CYS A 33 -3.38 3.40 -9.79
C CYS A 33 -2.15 4.31 -9.93
N ASP A 34 -1.10 4.08 -9.14
CA ASP A 34 0.12 4.90 -9.18
C ASP A 34 1.01 4.61 -10.39
N SER A 35 1.04 3.36 -10.85
CA SER A 35 2.05 2.89 -11.81
C SER A 35 1.47 2.60 -13.20
N GLY A 36 0.16 2.53 -13.35
CA GLY A 36 -0.49 2.22 -14.62
C GLY A 36 -0.70 3.45 -15.49
N ASP A 37 -0.35 3.37 -16.78
CA ASP A 37 -0.39 4.52 -17.71
C ASP A 37 -1.75 5.24 -17.77
N ASN A 38 -2.86 4.49 -17.74
CA ASN A 38 -4.22 5.04 -17.86
C ASN A 38 -5.23 4.30 -16.98
N ILE A 39 -4.78 3.74 -15.85
CA ILE A 39 -5.66 3.07 -14.89
C ILE A 39 -6.34 4.14 -14.02
N LYS A 40 -7.65 4.32 -14.21
CA LYS A 40 -8.46 5.27 -13.44
C LYS A 40 -9.43 4.61 -12.46
N PHE A 41 -9.77 3.36 -12.72
CA PHE A 41 -10.70 2.58 -11.91
C PHE A 41 -10.11 1.22 -11.61
N VAL A 42 -10.25 0.79 -10.37
CA VAL A 42 -9.72 -0.48 -9.87
C VAL A 42 -10.70 -1.09 -8.88
N PRO A 43 -10.74 -2.42 -8.74
CA PRO A 43 -11.47 -3.03 -7.64
C PRO A 43 -10.84 -2.64 -6.30
N LYS A 44 -11.65 -2.54 -5.24
CA LYS A 44 -11.16 -2.28 -3.89
C LYS A 44 -10.19 -3.37 -3.39
N HIS A 45 -10.44 -4.62 -3.78
CA HIS A 45 -9.65 -5.79 -3.40
C HIS A 45 -9.15 -6.52 -4.65
N ALA A 46 -7.94 -6.19 -5.12
CA ALA A 46 -7.39 -6.66 -6.40
C ALA A 46 -7.31 -8.20 -6.59
N PHE A 47 -7.35 -8.99 -5.51
CA PHE A 47 -7.31 -10.45 -5.58
C PHE A 47 -8.70 -11.10 -5.60
N GLN A 48 -9.76 -10.33 -5.38
CA GLN A 48 -11.13 -10.82 -5.43
C GLN A 48 -11.70 -10.57 -6.82
N GLN A 49 -12.49 -11.52 -7.32
CA GLN A 49 -13.32 -11.27 -8.49
C GLN A 49 -14.29 -10.13 -8.15
N SER A 50 -14.38 -9.17 -9.06
CA SER A 50 -15.19 -7.96 -8.93
C SER A 50 -15.99 -7.79 -10.20
N ASP A 51 -17.24 -7.34 -10.05
CA ASP A 51 -18.04 -6.93 -11.19
C ASP A 51 -17.69 -5.49 -11.58
N ILE A 52 -18.11 -5.07 -12.79
CA ILE A 52 -17.83 -3.73 -13.30
C ILE A 52 -18.42 -2.64 -12.38
N GLU A 53 -19.51 -2.94 -11.69
CA GLU A 53 -20.16 -2.01 -10.75
C GLU A 53 -19.38 -1.84 -9.44
N ASP A 54 -18.44 -2.74 -9.14
CA ASP A 54 -17.68 -2.77 -7.87
C ASP A 54 -16.30 -2.09 -7.97
N VAL A 55 -15.99 -1.46 -9.11
CA VAL A 55 -14.74 -0.72 -9.28
C VAL A 55 -14.86 0.70 -8.74
N LEU A 56 -13.79 1.18 -8.13
CA LEU A 56 -13.69 2.51 -7.54
C LEU A 56 -12.72 3.37 -8.33
N SER A 57 -12.93 4.69 -8.31
CA SER A 57 -11.93 5.64 -8.82
C SER A 57 -10.65 5.52 -8.01
N CYS A 58 -9.50 5.66 -8.67
CA CYS A 58 -8.19 5.69 -8.02
C CYS A 58 -8.07 6.76 -6.91
N GLU A 59 -8.85 7.83 -6.99
CA GLU A 59 -8.93 8.87 -5.95
C GLU A 59 -9.57 8.37 -4.65
N GLN A 60 -10.38 7.32 -4.71
CA GLN A 60 -11.04 6.70 -3.56
C GLN A 60 -10.18 5.61 -2.91
N ILE A 61 -9.07 5.21 -3.54
CA ILE A 61 -8.15 4.20 -3.02
C ILE A 61 -7.14 4.88 -2.10
N ALA A 62 -7.12 4.46 -0.84
CA ALA A 62 -6.19 4.95 0.16
C ALA A 62 -4.73 4.83 -0.33
N ALA A 63 -3.97 5.91 -0.15
CA ALA A 63 -2.55 5.97 -0.43
C ALA A 63 -1.77 6.18 0.88
N PRO A 64 -0.57 5.58 1.02
CA PRO A 64 0.35 5.93 2.10
C PRO A 64 0.76 7.40 2.03
N ASP A 65 0.85 8.05 3.18
CA ASP A 65 1.46 9.37 3.31
C ASP A 65 2.98 9.22 3.46
N TRP A 66 3.70 9.43 2.36
CA TRP A 66 5.16 9.29 2.33
C TRP A 66 5.91 10.37 3.13
N ARG A 67 5.24 11.42 3.61
CA ARG A 67 5.88 12.50 4.38
C ARG A 67 6.46 12.00 5.71
N VAL A 68 6.01 10.85 6.22
CA VAL A 68 6.54 10.26 7.46
C VAL A 68 7.97 9.71 7.32
N TRP A 69 8.53 9.66 6.11
CA TRP A 69 9.95 9.37 5.85
C TRP A 69 10.82 10.63 5.74
N LYS A 70 10.23 11.83 5.80
CA LYS A 70 11.01 13.06 5.68
C LYS A 70 11.98 13.19 6.86
N GLU A 71 13.26 13.18 6.56
CA GLU A 71 14.32 13.50 7.52
C GLU A 71 14.40 15.02 7.72
N THR A 72 14.66 15.44 8.95
CA THR A 72 14.95 16.85 9.25
C THR A 72 16.47 16.99 9.17
N ILE A 73 16.95 17.40 8.00
CA ILE A 73 18.35 17.78 7.80
C ILE A 73 18.58 19.17 8.38
#